data_AF-A0A923WB96-F1
#
_entry.id   AF-A0A923WB96-F1
#
_cell.length_a   1.000
_cell.length_b   1.000
_cell.length_c   1.000
_cell.angle_alpha   90.00
_cell.angle_beta   90.00
_cell.angle_gamma   90.00
#
_symmetry.space_group_name_H-M   'P 1'
#
loop_
_entity.id
_entity.type
_entity.pdbx_description
1 polymer ?
#
loop_
_entity_poly.entity_id
_entity_poly.type
_entity_poly.pdbx_seq_one_letter_code
_entity_poly.pdbx_strand_id
1 'polypeptide(L)'
;MSEPLNKIRIKIAERDYPMTVTAEQEARLRAAGRVLNERIKQFRDAYGLPDQDVLPMIALEAVADQLLAEQQRDSSSGGFHQRLEHLHELLLTVPTGPAAAGGGGTSGRSETGNQRATTSYTGT
;
A
#
# COMPACT_ATOMS: atom_id res chain seq x y z
N MET A 1 -11.75 -26.15 -16.20
CA MET A 1 -10.71 -27.19 -16.07
C MET A 1 -10.07 -27.01 -14.71
N SER A 2 -10.12 -28.01 -13.83
CA SER A 2 -9.52 -27.94 -12.50
C SER A 2 -8.01 -28.11 -12.63
N GLU A 3 -7.23 -27.22 -12.02
CA GLU A 3 -5.77 -27.38 -11.99
C GLU A 3 -5.36 -28.64 -11.22
N PRO A 4 -4.37 -29.41 -11.70
CA PRO A 4 -3.92 -30.61 -11.02
C PRO A 4 -3.22 -30.25 -9.70
N LEU A 5 -3.68 -30.88 -8.62
CA LEU A 5 -3.11 -30.76 -7.29
C LEU A 5 -2.06 -31.85 -7.04
N ASN A 6 -0.87 -31.45 -6.61
CA ASN A 6 0.24 -32.34 -6.27
C ASN A 6 0.32 -32.54 -4.75
N LYS A 7 0.52 -33.78 -4.31
CA LYS A 7 0.80 -34.10 -2.91
C LYS A 7 2.30 -34.04 -2.66
N ILE A 8 2.73 -33.16 -1.77
CA ILE A 8 4.13 -33.00 -1.38
C ILE A 8 4.32 -33.20 0.13
N ARG A 9 5.57 -33.37 0.55
CA ARG A 9 5.97 -33.31 1.97
C ARG A 9 7.08 -32.28 2.13
N ILE A 10 6.89 -31.37 3.08
CA ILE A 10 7.89 -30.36 3.43
C ILE A 10 8.43 -30.70 4.81
N LYS A 11 9.74 -30.91 4.90
CA LYS A 11 10.43 -31.12 6.17
C LYS A 11 10.80 -29.76 6.77
N ILE A 12 10.27 -29.47 7.96
CA ILE A 12 10.60 -28.29 8.76
C ILE A 12 11.11 -28.78 10.11
N ALA A 13 12.34 -28.41 10.47
CA ALA A 13 13.06 -28.99 11.60
C ALA A 13 13.03 -30.54 11.54
N GLU A 14 12.56 -31.20 12.60
CA GLU A 14 12.38 -32.66 12.65
C GLU A 14 10.95 -33.13 12.34
N ARG A 15 10.16 -32.32 11.62
CA ARG A 15 8.76 -32.64 11.32
C ARG A 15 8.47 -32.60 9.82
N ASP A 16 7.80 -33.64 9.34
CA ASP A 16 7.28 -33.70 7.97
C ASP A 16 5.83 -33.22 7.92
N TYR A 17 5.58 -32.20 7.11
CA TYR A 17 4.26 -31.63 6.87
C TYR A 17 3.75 -32.07 5.49
N PRO A 18 2.79 -33.02 5.42
CA PRO A 18 2.16 -33.39 4.17
C PRO A 18 1.21 -32.29 3.70
N MET A 19 1.31 -31.89 2.44
CA MET A 19 0.55 -30.78 1.86
C MET A 19 0.04 -31.17 0.47
N THR A 20 -1.08 -30.57 0.05
CA THR A 20 -1.59 -30.71 -1.32
C THR A 20 -1.60 -29.31 -1.95
N VAL A 21 -0.83 -29.12 -3.02
CA VAL A 21 -0.48 -27.80 -3.56
C VAL A 21 -0.54 -27.79 -5.09
N THR A 22 -0.66 -26.61 -5.70
CA THR A 22 -0.48 -26.48 -7.16
C THR A 22 1.01 -26.47 -7.53
N ALA A 23 1.31 -26.67 -8.82
CA ALA A 23 2.71 -26.67 -9.31
C ALA A 23 3.44 -25.34 -9.02
N GLU A 24 2.75 -24.20 -9.11
CA GLU A 24 3.31 -22.89 -8.77
C GLU A 24 3.62 -22.76 -7.27
N GLN A 25 2.69 -23.24 -6.44
CA GLN A 25 2.84 -23.17 -4.98
C GLN A 25 3.96 -24.06 -4.46
N GLU A 26 4.20 -25.21 -5.10
CA GLU A 26 5.25 -26.14 -4.68
C GLU A 26 6.62 -25.47 -4.59
N ALA A 27 7.05 -24.77 -5.65
CA ALA A 27 8.36 -24.11 -5.68
C ALA A 27 8.48 -23.04 -4.57
N ARG A 28 7.42 -22.24 -4.37
CA ARG A 28 7.37 -21.20 -3.35
C ARG A 28 7.43 -21.77 -1.94
N LEU A 29 6.66 -22.82 -1.66
CA LEU A 29 6.63 -23.47 -0.35
C LEU A 29 7.95 -24.20 -0.04
N ARG A 30 8.59 -24.83 -1.03
CA ARG A 30 9.93 -25.43 -0.88
C ARG A 30 10.97 -24.36 -0.54
N ALA A 31 10.92 -23.21 -1.20
CA ALA A 31 11.81 -22.09 -0.89
C ALA A 31 11.57 -21.55 0.53
N ALA A 32 10.30 -21.31 0.90
CA ALA A 32 9.93 -20.86 2.23
C ALA A 32 10.37 -21.83 3.34
N GLY A 33 10.21 -23.14 3.12
CA GLY A 33 10.67 -24.18 4.06
C GLY A 33 12.19 -24.15 4.29
N ARG A 34 12.99 -23.87 3.25
CA ARG A 34 14.46 -23.70 3.40
C ARG A 34 14.81 -22.50 4.26
N VAL A 35 14.19 -21.35 4.00
CA VAL A 35 14.40 -20.11 4.76
C VAL A 35 14.00 -20.30 6.22
N LEU A 36 12.86 -20.96 6.46
CA LEU A 36 12.38 -21.23 7.82
C LEU A 36 13.35 -22.14 8.59
N ASN A 37 13.85 -23.20 7.97
CA ASN A 37 14.84 -24.09 8.60
C ASN A 37 16.14 -23.37 8.97
N GLU A 38 16.59 -22.45 8.12
CA GLU A 38 17.78 -21.64 8.39
C GLU A 38 17.56 -20.70 9.58
N ARG A 39 16.40 -20.03 9.65
CA ARG A 39 16.02 -19.21 10.81
C ARG A 39 15.91 -20.04 12.09
N ILE A 40 15.29 -21.22 12.04
CA ILE A 40 15.21 -22.13 13.20
C ILE A 40 16.61 -22.46 13.72
N LYS A 41 17.55 -22.76 12.82
CA LYS A 41 18.94 -23.03 13.20
C LYS A 41 19.59 -21.81 13.86
N GLN A 42 19.44 -20.61 13.29
CA GLN A 42 20.02 -19.38 13.84
C GLN A 42 19.52 -19.09 15.25
N PHE A 43 18.21 -19.21 15.48
CA PHE A 43 17.62 -18.97 16.80
C PHE A 43 17.99 -20.07 17.80
N ARG A 44 18.02 -21.33 17.37
CA ARG A 44 18.51 -22.43 18.22
C ARG A 44 19.95 -22.17 18.67
N ASP A 45 20.83 -21.79 17.74
CA ASP A 45 22.24 -21.54 18.03
C ASP A 45 22.41 -20.28 18.92
N ALA A 46 21.51 -19.29 18.80
CA ALA A 46 21.54 -18.07 19.61
C ALA A 46 20.98 -18.24 21.04
N TYR A 47 19.90 -19.01 21.20
CA TYR A 47 19.17 -19.12 22.48
C TYR A 47 19.33 -20.47 23.18
N GLY A 48 19.89 -21.48 22.51
CA GLY A 48 20.04 -22.84 23.06
C GLY A 48 18.71 -23.56 23.32
N LEU A 49 17.62 -23.09 22.72
CA LEU A 49 16.28 -23.63 22.91
C LEU A 49 15.96 -24.73 21.89
N PRO A 50 15.11 -25.71 22.23
CA PRO A 50 14.68 -26.73 21.29
C PRO A 50 13.84 -26.13 20.16
N ASP A 51 13.82 -26.80 19.00
CA ASP A 51 13.12 -26.32 17.79
C ASP A 51 11.63 -26.03 18.03
N GLN A 52 11.00 -26.70 19.00
CA GLN A 52 9.58 -26.48 19.38
C GLN A 52 9.34 -25.12 20.05
N ASP A 53 10.32 -24.62 20.81
CA ASP A 53 10.22 -23.34 21.52
C ASP A 53 10.74 -22.18 20.65
N VAL A 54 11.61 -22.47 19.69
CA VAL A 54 12.12 -21.52 18.71
C VAL A 54 11.07 -21.18 17.63
N LEU A 55 10.26 -22.17 17.21
CA LEU A 55 9.30 -21.96 16.12
C LEU A 55 8.24 -20.88 16.43
N PRO A 56 7.64 -20.79 17.64
CA PRO A 56 6.75 -19.70 18.00
C PRO A 56 7.41 -18.32 17.96
N MET A 57 8.70 -18.22 18.31
CA MET A 57 9.43 -16.95 18.24
C MET A 57 9.55 -16.45 16.80
N ILE A 58 9.92 -17.35 15.88
CA ILE A 58 10.04 -17.03 14.45
C ILE A 58 8.67 -16.72 13.84
N ALA A 59 7.62 -17.46 14.24
CA ALA A 59 6.26 -17.20 13.78
C ALA A 59 5.78 -15.81 14.23
N LEU A 60 6.07 -15.42 15.48
CA LEU A 60 5.73 -14.11 16.00
C LEU A 60 6.45 -13.00 15.23
N GLU A 61 7.76 -13.15 14.99
CA GLU A 61 8.55 -12.21 14.19
C GLU A 61 7.97 -12.06 12.77
N ALA A 62 7.67 -13.17 12.11
CA ALA A 62 7.10 -13.16 10.76
C ALA A 62 5.72 -12.47 10.69
N VAL A 63 4.87 -12.67 11.71
CA VAL A 63 3.57 -11.98 11.79
C VAL A 63 3.77 -10.49 12.03
N ALA A 64 4.72 -10.10 12.89
CA ALA A 64 5.04 -8.69 13.12
C ALA A 64 5.55 -8.00 11.84
N ASP A 65 6.46 -8.65 11.11
CA ASP A 65 6.97 -8.17 9.82
C ASP A 65 5.86 -8.03 8.78
N GLN A 66 4.93 -8.99 8.73
CA GLN A 66 3.78 -8.92 7.84
C GLN A 66 2.88 -7.72 8.16
N LEU A 67 2.57 -7.47 9.43
CA LEU A 67 1.77 -6.32 9.84
C LEU A 67 2.44 -4.99 9.48
N LEU A 68 3.76 -4.88 9.65
CA LEU A 68 4.51 -3.70 9.24
C LEU A 68 4.47 -3.51 7.70
N ALA A 69 4.61 -4.59 6.94
CA ALA A 69 4.53 -4.55 5.48
C ALA A 69 3.13 -4.16 4.97
N GLU A 70 2.07 -4.61 5.64
CA GLU A 70 0.68 -4.21 5.35
C GLU A 70 0.48 -2.70 5.59
N GLN A 71 0.93 -2.17 6.72
CA GLN A 71 0.87 -0.74 7.02
C GLN A 71 1.60 0.13 5.97
N GLN A 72 2.76 -0.32 5.49
CA GLN A 72 3.50 0.38 4.43
C GLN A 72 2.77 0.35 3.08
N ARG A 73 2.12 -0.77 2.74
CA ARG A 73 1.31 -0.88 1.52
C ARG A 73 0.10 0.04 1.56
N ASP A 74 -0.61 0.09 2.68
CA ASP A 74 -1.76 0.98 2.87
C ASP A 74 -1.36 2.45 2.75
N SER A 75 -0.23 2.82 3.34
CA SER A 75 0.34 4.17 3.25
C SER A 75 0.69 4.55 1.80
N SER A 76 1.31 3.62 1.07
CA SER A 76 1.72 3.84 -0.33
C SER A 76 0.50 3.94 -1.27
N SER A 77 -0.51 3.10 -1.05
CA SER A 77 -1.78 3.12 -1.78
C SER A 77 -2.53 4.43 -1.56
N GLY A 78 -2.64 4.89 -0.31
CA GLY A 78 -3.27 6.17 0.02
C GLY A 78 -2.60 7.36 -0.67
N GLY A 79 -1.26 7.40 -0.67
CA GLY A 79 -0.51 8.45 -1.37
C GLY A 79 -0.61 8.39 -2.90
N PHE A 80 -0.87 7.21 -3.49
CA PHE A 80 -1.16 7.07 -4.92
C PHE A 80 -2.57 7.55 -5.25
N HIS A 81 -3.55 7.21 -4.40
CA HIS A 81 -4.94 7.62 -4.55
C HIS A 81 -5.10 9.14 -4.42
N GLN A 82 -4.44 9.78 -3.45
CA GLN A 82 -4.40 11.25 -3.35
C GLN A 82 -3.85 11.93 -4.61
N ARG A 83 -2.80 11.35 -5.21
CA ARG A 83 -2.23 11.88 -6.46
C ARG A 83 -3.19 11.71 -7.64
N LEU A 84 -3.88 10.57 -7.73
CA LEU A 84 -4.93 10.36 -8.74
C LEU A 84 -6.09 11.34 -8.58
N GLU A 85 -6.59 11.53 -7.35
CA GLU A 85 -7.65 12.51 -7.05
C GLU A 85 -7.23 13.93 -7.40
N HIS A 86 -6.00 14.32 -7.05
CA HIS A 86 -5.47 15.64 -7.39
C HIS A 86 -5.37 15.84 -8.92
N LEU A 87 -4.94 14.82 -9.67
CA LEU A 87 -4.92 14.88 -11.14
C LEU A 87 -6.34 14.95 -11.73
N HIS A 88 -7.29 14.22 -11.15
CA HIS A 88 -8.69 14.26 -11.56
C HIS A 88 -9.30 15.66 -11.32
N GLU A 89 -9.01 16.29 -10.18
CA GLU A 89 -9.43 17.66 -9.87
C GLU A 89 -8.83 18.69 -10.85
N LEU A 90 -7.56 18.54 -11.22
CA LEU A 90 -6.91 19.40 -12.22
C LEU A 90 -7.56 19.27 -13.61
N LEU A 91 -8.00 18.08 -14.01
CA LEU A 91 -8.70 17.87 -15.28
C LEU A 91 -10.11 18.48 -15.29
N LEU A 92 -10.80 18.48 -14.15
CA LEU A 92 -12.11 19.12 -14.01
C LEU A 92 -12.03 20.65 -13.93
N THR A 93 -10.92 21.19 -13.44
CA THR A 93 -10.70 22.64 -13.29
C THR A 93 -10.16 23.31 -14.55
N VAL A 94 -9.71 22.55 -15.56
CA VAL A 94 -9.41 23.12 -16.89
C VAL A 94 -10.73 23.42 -17.60
N PRO A 95 -11.10 24.71 -17.80
CA PRO A 95 -12.23 25.02 -18.66
C PRO A 95 -11.84 24.64 -20.09
N THR A 96 -12.43 23.56 -20.61
CA THR A 96 -12.47 23.32 -22.05
C THR A 96 -13.30 24.43 -22.68
N GLY A 97 -12.66 25.53 -23.06
CA GLY A 97 -13.20 26.57 -23.93
C GLY A 97 -12.35 26.67 -25.20
N PRO A 98 -12.93 27.07 -26.34
CA PRO A 98 -14.08 27.96 -26.42
C PRO A 98 -15.21 27.41 -27.31
N ALA A 99 -16.37 27.12 -26.72
CA ALA A 99 -17.61 26.91 -27.45
C ALA A 99 -18.60 28.05 -27.13
N ALA A 100 -18.86 28.84 -28.19
CA ALA A 100 -20.12 29.53 -28.49
C ALA A 100 -20.42 30.94 -27.91
N ALA A 101 -21.11 31.68 -28.80
CA ALA A 101 -21.89 32.91 -28.67
C ALA A 101 -21.09 34.23 -28.67
N GLY A 102 -21.26 35.17 -29.60
CA GLY A 102 -22.41 35.47 -30.46
C GLY A 102 -23.20 36.65 -29.90
N GLY A 103 -23.27 37.74 -30.66
CA GLY A 103 -24.39 38.69 -30.61
C GLY A 103 -24.25 39.91 -29.67
N GLY A 104 -23.97 41.06 -30.29
CA GLY A 104 -24.79 42.28 -30.26
C GLY A 104 -25.29 42.86 -28.94
N GLY A 105 -25.13 44.18 -28.78
CA GLY A 105 -26.02 44.97 -27.93
C GLY A 105 -25.32 46.06 -27.13
N THR A 106 -25.30 47.26 -27.71
CA THR A 106 -24.98 48.52 -27.06
C THR A 106 -25.96 48.86 -25.92
N SER A 107 -25.46 49.61 -24.93
CA SER A 107 -26.18 50.61 -24.10
C SER A 107 -26.12 50.32 -22.59
N GLY A 108 -25.76 51.33 -21.79
CA GLY A 108 -25.93 51.29 -20.33
C GLY A 108 -24.89 52.06 -19.52
N ARG A 109 -24.97 53.39 -19.58
CA ARG A 109 -24.28 54.38 -18.73
C ARG A 109 -24.77 54.36 -17.28
N SER A 110 -23.86 54.48 -16.29
CA SER A 110 -23.94 55.23 -15.00
C SER A 110 -22.84 54.70 -14.04
N GLU A 111 -21.85 55.49 -13.59
CA GLU A 111 -21.89 56.43 -12.43
C GLU A 111 -22.32 55.69 -11.15
N THR A 112 -21.64 55.64 -10.00
CA THR A 112 -20.70 56.52 -9.29
C THR A 112 -20.09 55.67 -8.15
N GLY A 113 -18.81 55.81 -7.80
CA GLY A 113 -18.44 56.47 -6.54
C GLY A 113 -18.33 55.54 -5.33
N ASN A 114 -17.10 55.25 -4.89
CA ASN A 114 -16.53 55.76 -3.64
C ASN A 114 -15.38 54.84 -3.17
N GLN A 115 -14.15 55.25 -3.51
CA GLN A 115 -12.96 54.78 -2.84
C GLN A 115 -12.71 55.69 -1.64
N ARG A 116 -12.66 55.14 -0.43
CA ARG A 116 -11.71 55.60 0.59
C ARG A 116 -11.20 54.42 1.39
N ALA A 117 -9.99 54.03 1.05
CA ALA A 117 -9.08 53.30 1.89
C ALA A 117 -8.70 54.14 3.12
N THR A 118 -8.61 53.50 4.28
CA THR A 118 -7.65 53.86 5.33
C THR A 118 -7.25 52.62 6.10
N THR A 119 -6.06 52.13 5.73
CA THR A 119 -4.99 51.51 6.51
C THR A 119 -5.04 51.75 8.03
N SER A 120 -4.79 50.67 8.80
CA SER A 120 -3.62 50.50 9.71
C SER A 120 -3.95 49.38 10.71
N TYR A 121 -3.24 48.24 10.72
CA TYR A 121 -1.89 48.01 11.23
C TYR A 121 -1.79 48.05 12.77
N THR A 122 -0.97 47.13 13.28
CA THR A 122 -0.64 46.76 14.68
C THR A 122 -1.69 45.86 15.36
N GLY A 123 -1.33 44.75 15.99
CA GLY A 123 -0.02 44.22 16.37
C GLY A 123 -0.16 43.48 17.71
N THR A 124 0.69 42.46 17.89
CA THR A 124 0.90 41.58 19.06
C THR A 124 -0.21 40.60 19.43
#